data_AF-A0A0D0QPX2-F1
#
_entry.id   AF-A0A0D0QPX2-F1
#
_cell.length_a   1.000
_cell.length_b   1.000
_cell.length_c   1.000
_cell.angle_alpha   90.00
_cell.angle_beta   90.00
_cell.angle_gamma   90.00
#
_symmetry.space_group_name_H-M   'P 1'
#
loop_
_entity.id
_entity.type
_entity.pdbx_description
1 polymer ?
#
loop_
_entity_poly.entity_id
_entity_poly.type
_entity_poly.pdbx_seq_one_letter_code
_entity_poly.pdbx_strand_id
1 'polypeptide(L)'
;MYYDIDACKFGNLKKEVAKMNDLNKTQYFTTLQKRIPVSQVLEMVYQALNEKGYDPLNQIVGYIMSGDPTYITSHNGARSTIMKVERDEIMEELMKFYIEHKLKG
;
A
#
# COMPACT_ATOMS: atom_id res chain seq x y z
N MET A 1 -18.15 -42.36 6.11
CA MET A 1 -17.93 -41.92 7.51
C MET A 1 -17.40 -40.50 7.45
N TYR A 2 -18.07 -39.41 7.83
CA TYR A 2 -19.21 -39.13 8.72
C TYR A 2 -20.12 -38.06 8.03
N TYR A 3 -21.37 -38.39 7.75
CA TYR A 3 -22.62 -37.93 8.42
C TYR A 3 -23.12 -36.53 8.03
N ASP A 4 -24.19 -36.53 7.23
CA ASP A 4 -25.12 -35.42 7.00
C ASP A 4 -25.72 -34.94 8.34
N ILE A 5 -25.67 -33.62 8.57
CA ILE A 5 -26.33 -32.96 9.70
C ILE A 5 -27.53 -32.20 9.15
N ASP A 6 -28.71 -32.55 9.66
CA ASP A 6 -30.03 -32.06 9.31
C ASP A 6 -30.11 -30.53 9.12
N ALA A 7 -30.49 -30.12 7.91
CA ALA A 7 -30.66 -28.73 7.47
C ALA A 7 -31.73 -27.92 8.23
N CYS A 8 -32.49 -28.56 9.14
CA CYS A 8 -33.65 -27.94 9.80
C CYS A 8 -33.28 -26.99 10.95
N LYS A 9 -32.09 -27.13 11.57
CA LYS A 9 -31.64 -26.23 12.66
C LYS A 9 -31.03 -24.90 12.18
N PHE A 10 -30.68 -24.78 10.91
CA PHE A 10 -30.01 -23.59 10.36
C PHE A 10 -30.96 -22.40 10.08
N GLY A 11 -32.27 -22.64 9.97
CA GLY A 11 -33.25 -21.60 9.64
C GLY A 11 -33.40 -20.52 10.71
N ASN A 12 -33.33 -20.90 11.99
CA ASN A 12 -33.50 -19.97 13.12
C ASN A 12 -32.21 -19.20 13.44
N LEU A 13 -31.04 -19.81 13.21
CA LEU A 13 -29.75 -19.14 13.41
C LEU A 13 -29.52 -17.99 12.42
N LYS A 14 -29.99 -18.15 11.16
CA LYS A 14 -29.87 -17.09 10.13
C LYS A 14 -30.67 -15.82 10.47
N LYS A 15 -31.80 -15.94 11.17
CA LYS A 15 -32.62 -14.78 11.57
C LYS A 15 -32.00 -13.95 12.69
N GLU A 16 -31.31 -14.58 13.65
CA GLU A 16 -30.58 -13.85 14.70
C GLU A 16 -29.31 -13.17 14.17
N VAL A 17 -28.56 -13.83 13.28
CA VAL A 17 -27.38 -13.25 12.62
C VAL A 17 -27.74 -12.03 11.77
N ALA A 18 -28.91 -12.06 11.10
CA ALA A 18 -29.39 -10.91 10.33
C ALA A 18 -29.72 -9.69 11.22
N LYS A 19 -30.14 -9.91 12.47
CA LYS A 19 -30.51 -8.83 13.42
C LYS A 19 -29.29 -8.19 14.11
N MET A 20 -28.16 -8.91 14.17
CA MET A 20 -26.90 -8.43 14.78
C MET A 20 -26.04 -7.57 13.81
N ASN A 21 -26.28 -7.67 12.51
CA ASN A 21 -25.44 -7.01 11.49
C ASN A 21 -25.73 -5.51 11.26
N ASP A 22 -26.74 -4.93 11.92
CA ASP A 22 -27.11 -3.51 11.71
C ASP A 22 -26.47 -2.54 12.73
N LEU A 23 -25.58 -3.02 13.62
CA LEU A 23 -24.94 -2.19 14.66
C LEU A 23 -23.45 -1.90 14.44
N ASN A 24 -22.84 -2.44 13.37
CA ASN A 24 -21.44 -2.18 13.01
C ASN A 24 -21.29 -1.50 11.65
N LYS A 25 -22.14 -0.50 11.36
CA LYS A 25 -21.86 0.48 10.30
C LYS A 25 -20.81 1.44 10.82
N THR A 26 -19.55 0.99 10.88
CA THR A 26 -18.41 1.90 10.89
C THR A 26 -18.55 2.79 9.66
N GLN A 27 -18.91 4.05 9.89
CA GLN A 27 -18.94 5.05 8.84
C GLN A 27 -17.51 5.13 8.31
N TYR A 28 -17.32 4.64 7.09
CA TYR A 28 -16.13 4.89 6.32
C TYR A 28 -16.03 6.41 6.18
N PHE A 29 -15.18 7.03 6.98
CA PHE A 29 -14.75 8.38 6.70
C PHE A 29 -13.86 8.26 5.48
N THR A 30 -14.46 8.30 4.29
CA THR A 30 -13.75 8.56 3.06
C THR A 30 -13.30 10.01 3.14
N THR A 31 -12.29 10.28 3.97
CA THR A 31 -11.41 11.39 3.68
C THR A 31 -11.01 11.14 2.24
N LEU A 32 -11.39 12.03 1.33
CA LEU A 32 -10.82 12.12 -0.01
C LEU A 32 -9.33 12.42 0.19
N GLN A 33 -8.56 11.43 0.68
CA GLN A 33 -7.13 11.51 0.83
C GLN A 33 -6.63 11.55 -0.60
N LYS A 34 -6.31 12.77 -1.03
CA LYS A 34 -5.67 13.03 -2.29
C LYS A 34 -4.47 12.10 -2.37
N ARG A 35 -4.55 11.04 -3.18
CA ARG A 35 -3.44 10.10 -3.35
C ARG A 35 -2.24 10.89 -3.84
N ILE A 36 -1.14 10.81 -3.11
CA ILE A 36 0.11 11.49 -3.49
C ILE A 36 0.66 10.70 -4.69
N PRO A 37 1.00 11.38 -5.82
CA PRO A 37 1.60 10.70 -6.95
C PRO A 37 2.92 10.02 -6.58
N VAL A 38 3.18 8.84 -7.15
CA VAL A 38 4.42 8.06 -6.94
C VAL A 38 5.67 8.91 -7.23
N SER A 39 5.63 9.70 -8.31
CA SER A 39 6.71 10.62 -8.68
C SER A 39 7.05 11.62 -7.58
N GLN A 40 6.04 12.19 -6.93
CA GLN A 40 6.23 13.14 -5.82
C GLN A 40 6.79 12.44 -4.57
N VAL A 41 6.35 11.20 -4.30
CA VAL A 41 6.91 10.40 -3.19
C VAL A 41 8.39 10.10 -3.44
N LEU A 42 8.75 9.67 -4.65
CA LEU A 42 10.13 9.38 -5.03
C LEU A 42 11.03 10.62 -4.96
N GLU A 43 10.53 11.79 -5.38
CA GLU A 43 11.24 13.06 -5.25
C GLU A 43 11.54 13.41 -3.79
N MET A 44 10.53 13.34 -2.90
CA MET A 44 10.72 13.60 -1.46
C MET A 44 11.75 12.66 -0.83
N VAL A 45 11.69 11.37 -1.18
CA VAL A 45 12.63 10.36 -0.68
C VAL A 45 14.04 10.63 -1.18
N TYR A 46 14.18 10.95 -2.47
CA TYR A 46 15.47 11.27 -3.09
C TYR A 46 16.14 12.46 -2.39
N GLN A 47 15.39 13.55 -2.15
CA GLN A 47 15.91 14.72 -1.43
C GLN A 47 16.32 14.37 0.01
N ALA A 48 15.47 13.64 0.74
CA ALA A 48 15.77 13.25 2.11
C ALA A 48 17.02 12.36 2.23
N LEU A 49 17.24 11.47 1.26
CA LEU A 49 18.43 10.62 1.20
C LEU A 49 19.70 11.44 0.90
N ASN A 50 19.63 12.35 -0.08
CA ASN A 50 20.73 13.26 -0.41
C ASN A 50 21.12 14.18 0.75
N GLU A 51 20.15 14.78 1.44
CA GLU A 51 20.40 15.66 2.59
C GLU A 51 21.11 14.93 3.74
N LYS A 52 20.93 13.61 3.84
CA LYS A 52 21.62 12.77 4.83
C LYS A 52 22.92 12.15 4.33
N GLY A 53 23.28 12.37 3.06
CA GLY A 53 24.49 11.81 2.46
C GLY A 53 24.41 10.31 2.19
N TYR A 54 23.20 9.76 2.04
CA TYR A 54 23.01 8.40 1.54
C TYR A 54 23.02 8.40 0.01
N ASP A 55 23.34 7.27 -0.60
CA ASP A 55 23.15 7.05 -2.04
C ASP A 55 21.66 6.78 -2.31
N PRO A 56 20.93 7.72 -2.95
CA PRO A 56 19.49 7.55 -3.12
C PRO A 56 19.12 6.37 -4.01
N LEU A 57 19.91 6.07 -5.04
CA LEU A 57 19.61 5.01 -6.00
C LEU A 57 19.70 3.65 -5.30
N ASN A 58 20.82 3.38 -4.61
CA ASN A 58 21.03 2.12 -3.93
C ASN A 58 19.99 1.88 -2.83
N GLN A 59 19.61 2.92 -2.09
CA GLN A 59 18.61 2.82 -1.02
C GLN A 59 17.20 2.57 -1.55
N ILE A 60 16.79 3.29 -2.60
CA ILE A 60 15.47 3.11 -3.22
C ILE A 60 15.38 1.71 -3.85
N VAL A 61 16.41 1.26 -4.57
CA VAL A 61 16.46 -0.11 -5.12
C VAL A 61 16.40 -1.16 -4.01
N GLY A 62 17.18 -0.98 -2.93
CA GLY A 62 17.16 -1.86 -1.77
C GLY A 62 15.79 -1.97 -1.13
N TYR A 63 15.08 -0.84 -0.98
CA TYR A 63 13.70 -0.82 -0.49
C TYR A 63 12.72 -1.53 -1.42
N ILE A 64 12.77 -1.28 -2.74
CA ILE A 64 11.84 -1.91 -3.70
C ILE A 64 11.99 -3.44 -3.66
N MET A 65 13.24 -3.93 -3.72
CA MET A 65 13.53 -5.37 -3.76
C MET A 65 13.19 -6.08 -2.43
N SER A 66 13.58 -5.51 -1.30
CA SER A 66 13.43 -6.15 0.02
C SER A 66 12.09 -5.88 0.69
N GLY A 67 11.53 -4.68 0.49
CA GLY A 67 10.42 -4.13 1.25
C GLY A 67 10.78 -3.63 2.64
N ASP A 68 12.06 -3.65 3.00
CA ASP A 68 12.53 -3.21 4.31
C ASP A 68 12.63 -1.68 4.37
N PRO A 69 11.81 -0.99 5.19
CA PRO A 69 11.82 0.47 5.29
C PRO A 69 13.10 1.04 5.92
N THR A 70 14.00 0.22 6.46
CA THR A 70 15.29 0.69 7.04
C THR A 70 16.23 1.29 6.00
N TYR A 71 16.11 0.89 4.73
CA TYR A 71 16.83 1.51 3.60
C TYR A 71 16.48 3.00 3.42
N ILE A 72 15.28 3.42 3.86
CA ILE A 72 14.82 4.80 3.71
C ILE A 72 14.99 5.54 5.03
N THR A 73 15.59 6.73 4.99
CA THR A 73 15.75 7.59 6.17
C THR A 73 14.40 8.07 6.71
N SER A 74 14.30 8.26 8.03
CA SER A 74 13.13 8.91 8.65
C SER A 74 13.10 10.43 8.47
N HIS A 75 14.18 11.01 7.93
CA HIS A 75 14.31 12.44 7.68
C HIS A 75 13.18 12.98 6.80
N ASN A 76 12.64 14.15 7.15
CA ASN A 76 11.51 14.81 6.48
C ASN A 76 10.29 13.90 6.25
N GLY A 77 10.12 12.85 7.08
CA GLY A 77 9.01 11.91 6.95
C GLY A 77 9.12 10.94 5.77
N ALA A 78 10.25 10.90 5.06
CA ALA A 78 10.42 10.12 3.82
C ALA A 78 10.04 8.64 3.99
N ARG A 79 10.52 7.97 5.05
CA ARG A 79 10.15 6.58 5.37
C ARG A 79 8.64 6.39 5.50
N SER A 80 7.95 7.27 6.21
CA SER A 80 6.50 7.15 6.39
C SER A 80 5.71 7.44 5.11
N THR A 81 6.26 8.27 4.22
CA THR A 81 5.62 8.65 2.97
C THR A 81 5.72 7.53 1.94
N ILE A 82 6.90 6.92 1.78
CA ILE A 82 7.09 5.83 0.81
C ILE A 82 6.31 4.57 1.19
N MET A 83 6.14 4.30 2.48
CA MET A 83 5.32 3.18 2.97
C MET A 83 3.81 3.31 2.70
N LYS A 84 3.34 4.47 2.21
CA LYS A 84 1.94 4.68 1.80
C LYS A 84 1.69 4.30 0.34
N VAL A 85 2.74 3.98 -0.40
CA VAL A 85 2.69 3.59 -1.80
C VAL A 85 3.08 2.12 -1.90
N GLU A 86 2.32 1.35 -2.68
CA GLU A 86 2.65 -0.05 -2.93
C GLU A 86 3.93 -0.16 -3.77
N ARG A 87 4.74 -1.18 -3.52
CA ARG A 87 6.06 -1.31 -4.16
C ARG A 87 5.97 -1.60 -5.66
N ASP A 88 4.94 -2.32 -6.07
CA ASP A 88 4.64 -2.58 -7.47
C ASP A 88 4.24 -1.30 -8.21
N GLU A 89 3.48 -0.39 -7.58
CA GLU A 89 3.18 0.94 -8.14
C GLU A 89 4.48 1.75 -8.39
N ILE A 90 5.43 1.69 -7.46
CA ILE A 90 6.75 2.33 -7.64
C ILE A 90 7.49 1.74 -8.84
N MET A 91 7.56 0.42 -8.93
CA MET A 91 8.26 -0.27 -10.03
C MET A 91 7.59 -0.02 -11.39
N GLU A 92 6.26 -0.03 -11.42
CA GLU A 92 5.48 0.22 -12.64
C GLU A 92 5.75 1.64 -13.17
N GLU A 93 5.75 2.65 -12.29
CA GLU A 93 6.02 4.04 -12.66
C GLU A 93 7.43 4.19 -13.25
N LEU A 94 8.45 3.56 -12.63
CA LEU A 94 9.82 3.58 -13.13
C LEU A 94 9.93 2.93 -14.52
N MET A 95 9.27 1.79 -14.74
CA MET A 95 9.29 1.11 -16.03
C MET A 95 8.53 1.89 -17.12
N LYS A 96 7.38 2.49 -16.78
CA LYS A 96 6.65 3.40 -17.67
C LYS A 96 7.55 4.56 -18.13
N PHE A 97 8.24 5.20 -17.18
CA PHE A 97 9.14 6.30 -17.49
C PHE A 97 10.26 5.87 -18.45
N TYR A 98 10.89 4.70 -18.21
CA TYR A 98 11.93 4.17 -19.08
C TYR A 98 11.41 3.89 -20.50
N ILE A 99 10.27 3.21 -20.63
CA ILE A 99 9.67 2.90 -21.94
C ILE A 99 9.40 4.20 -22.71
N GLU A 100 8.77 5.18 -22.05
CA GLU A 100 8.37 6.43 -22.69
C GLU A 100 9.57 7.26 -23.16
N HIS A 101 10.65 7.34 -22.38
CA HIS A 101 11.78 8.23 -22.67
C HIS A 101 12.97 7.55 -23.37
N LYS A 102 13.05 6.22 -23.37
CA LYS A 102 14.17 5.48 -23.96
C LYS A 102 13.79 4.55 -25.10
N LEU A 103 12.54 4.06 -25.15
CA LEU A 103 12.13 3.08 -26.16
C LEU A 103 11.15 3.64 -27.19
N LYS A 104 10.28 4.58 -26.79
CA LYS A 104 9.37 5.29 -27.71
C LYS A 104 9.90 6.64 -28.20
N GLY A 105 10.99 7.12 -27.60
CA GLY A 105 11.66 8.38 -27.93
C GLY A 105 12.59 8.26 -29.14
#